data_AF-A0A267EPJ4-F1
#
_entry.id   AF-A0A267EPJ4-F1
#
_cell.length_a   1.000
_cell.length_b   1.000
_cell.length_c   1.000
_cell.angle_alpha   90.00
_cell.angle_beta   90.00
_cell.angle_gamma   90.00
#
_symmetry.space_group_name_H-M   'P 1'
#
loop_
_entity.id
_entity.type
_entity.pdbx_description
1 polymer ?
#
loop_
_entity_poly.entity_id
_entity_poly.type
_entity_poly.pdbx_seq_one_letter_code
_entity_poly.pdbx_strand_id
1 'polypeptide(L)'
;MEGSIETDTAVMDPALIETRIGPAGKTLPELYRQFLIEYPARLADARMKTIRGFDLRFDSVMSAALALNQTLQSWNYSDEMQLGNSSFKAELMRNILKLDFIGLSGRVVFDNNGDRTSVVMIYQLRNLSRHLVGTYDPIENVLNWTSKFWFAGGSPPVDAPELLTRQLQLSEAGTIALTSASSIGIAVSIATVAVNFHYRELRLIKMSSPLVNNVIGAGCLMCYASCIVMAVNSHWAVSTGLCWTQTALLTIGYSAAFGAMLAKTWRVHRIFTNVKLRRVAIKDSHLFAVILLVLATDIVLLIAWGIIDPLTVKSVSLPSVETEDGTLIRSTIDVCTCNNMTIWIATELGVKGFLLLFALFFAWETRTVQVEALNDSKKIGVCVYNTTVMGLIGVVILFALPSSSQDLKVSLIASCIIICSSTTLILVFGSKIFMLIKHGPSKVDDMETAMQTSAGITVPQS
;
A
#
# COMPACT_ATOMS: atom_id res chain seq x y z
N MET A 1 -8.60 -29.48 -1.17
CA MET A 1 -8.36 -30.94 -1.17
C MET A 1 -9.71 -31.62 -1.01
N GLU A 2 -10.31 -32.09 -2.10
CA GLU A 2 -11.42 -33.05 -1.99
C GLU A 2 -10.79 -34.39 -1.64
N GLY A 3 -10.81 -34.73 -0.35
CA GLY A 3 -10.49 -36.08 0.09
C GLY A 3 -11.67 -36.98 -0.23
N SER A 4 -11.57 -37.79 -1.27
CA SER A 4 -12.55 -38.86 -1.50
C SER A 4 -12.32 -39.95 -0.46
N ILE A 5 -13.30 -40.15 0.42
CA ILE A 5 -13.40 -41.38 1.22
C ILE A 5 -13.91 -42.45 0.25
N GLU A 6 -13.00 -43.10 -0.47
CA GLU A 6 -13.34 -44.30 -1.21
C GLU A 6 -13.34 -45.48 -0.23
N THR A 7 -14.50 -46.11 -0.04
CA THR A 7 -14.59 -47.48 0.52
C THR A 7 -14.10 -48.46 -0.53
N ASP A 8 -12.80 -48.40 -0.82
CA ASP A 8 -12.18 -49.10 -1.94
C ASP A 8 -11.89 -50.56 -1.55
N THR A 9 -12.91 -51.41 -1.66
CA THR A 9 -12.74 -52.88 -1.55
C THR A 9 -11.92 -53.47 -2.71
N ALA A 10 -11.59 -52.68 -3.74
CA ALA A 10 -10.93 -53.15 -4.95
C ALA A 10 -9.40 -53.07 -4.90
N VAL A 11 -8.79 -52.30 -3.99
CA VAL A 11 -7.35 -52.02 -4.00
C VAL A 11 -6.75 -52.02 -2.57
N MET A 12 -7.02 -53.09 -1.82
CA MET A 12 -6.16 -53.48 -0.70
C MET A 12 -4.84 -54.00 -1.27
N ASP A 13 -3.69 -53.52 -0.80
CA ASP A 13 -2.38 -54.09 -1.13
C ASP A 13 -2.39 -55.57 -0.70
N PRO A 14 -2.41 -56.54 -1.64
CA PRO A 14 -2.58 -57.96 -1.33
C PRO A 14 -1.52 -58.45 -0.34
N ALA A 15 -0.31 -57.87 -0.39
CA ALA A 15 0.82 -58.27 0.43
C ALA A 15 0.60 -58.07 1.94
N LEU A 16 -0.22 -57.09 2.35
CA LEU A 16 -0.44 -56.76 3.78
C LEU A 16 -1.53 -57.62 4.44
N ILE A 17 -2.53 -58.09 3.69
CA ILE A 17 -3.56 -59.02 4.19
C ILE A 17 -3.07 -60.48 4.09
N GLU A 18 -2.36 -60.82 3.01
CA GLU A 18 -1.88 -62.19 2.77
C GLU A 18 -0.81 -62.64 3.78
N THR A 19 -0.17 -61.71 4.50
CA THR A 19 0.87 -62.01 5.49
C THR A 19 0.38 -61.96 6.94
N ARG A 20 -0.86 -61.52 7.20
CA ARG A 20 -1.41 -61.43 8.56
C ARG A 20 -1.81 -62.84 9.04
N ILE A 21 -1.19 -63.30 10.12
CA ILE A 21 -1.53 -64.57 10.77
C ILE A 21 -2.79 -64.34 11.62
N GLY A 22 -3.90 -64.99 11.26
CA GLY A 22 -5.15 -64.91 12.01
C GLY A 22 -5.09 -65.69 13.33
N PRO A 23 -6.14 -65.60 14.17
CA PRO A 23 -6.22 -66.34 15.45
C PRO A 23 -6.13 -67.88 15.29
N ALA A 24 -6.35 -68.41 14.08
CA ALA A 24 -6.15 -69.81 13.72
C ALA A 24 -4.67 -70.19 13.47
N GLY A 25 -3.71 -69.27 13.66
CA GLY A 25 -2.28 -69.51 13.44
C GLY A 25 -1.87 -69.65 11.98
N LYS A 26 -2.75 -69.25 11.03
CA LYS A 26 -2.56 -69.37 9.59
C LYS A 26 -2.83 -68.05 8.87
N THR A 27 -2.23 -67.85 7.71
CA THR A 27 -2.54 -66.71 6.84
C THR A 27 -3.89 -66.89 6.16
N LEU A 28 -4.51 -65.79 5.71
CA LEU A 28 -5.79 -65.85 4.99
C LEU A 28 -5.74 -66.76 3.74
N PRO A 29 -4.66 -66.75 2.91
CA PRO A 29 -4.48 -67.70 1.82
C PRO A 29 -4.38 -69.15 2.25
N GLU A 30 -3.67 -69.44 3.35
CA GLU A 30 -3.56 -70.81 3.89
C GLU A 30 -4.89 -71.34 4.38
N LEU A 31 -5.65 -70.51 5.10
CA LEU A 31 -6.97 -70.85 5.62
C LEU A 31 -7.96 -71.08 4.48
N TYR A 32 -7.94 -70.21 3.46
CA TYR A 32 -8.78 -70.37 2.27
C TYR A 32 -8.40 -71.62 1.46
N ARG A 33 -7.10 -71.91 1.30
CA ARG A 33 -6.64 -73.15 0.66
C ARG A 33 -7.10 -74.39 1.43
N GLN A 34 -6.99 -74.39 2.75
CA GLN A 34 -7.48 -75.49 3.57
C GLN A 34 -8.99 -75.69 3.41
N PHE A 35 -9.75 -74.61 3.42
CA PHE A 35 -11.20 -74.65 3.19
C PHE A 35 -11.55 -75.27 1.82
N LEU A 36 -10.80 -74.93 0.76
CA LEU A 36 -11.00 -75.51 -0.58
C LEU A 36 -10.66 -77.00 -0.64
N ILE A 37 -9.65 -77.46 0.11
CA ILE A 37 -9.29 -78.89 0.20
C ILE A 37 -10.40 -79.68 0.90
N GLU A 38 -10.98 -79.12 1.95
CA GLU A 38 -11.99 -79.78 2.78
C GLU A 38 -13.37 -79.82 2.09
N TYR A 39 -13.69 -78.81 1.27
CA TYR A 39 -14.99 -78.69 0.58
C TYR A 39 -14.85 -78.58 -0.95
N PRO A 40 -14.35 -79.63 -1.63
CA PRO A 40 -14.01 -79.57 -3.06
C PRO A 40 -15.24 -79.37 -3.96
N ALA A 41 -16.44 -79.78 -3.54
CA ALA A 41 -17.67 -79.60 -4.33
C ALA A 41 -18.08 -78.12 -4.51
N ARG A 42 -17.62 -77.20 -3.66
CA ARG A 42 -17.88 -75.75 -3.79
C ARG A 42 -17.04 -75.06 -4.89
N LEU A 43 -16.04 -75.76 -5.46
CA LEU A 43 -15.24 -75.28 -6.60
C LEU A 43 -16.02 -75.21 -7.92
N ALA A 44 -17.21 -75.82 -7.99
CA ALA A 44 -18.03 -75.89 -9.20
C ALA A 44 -18.68 -74.53 -9.58
N ASP A 45 -18.81 -73.59 -8.65
CA ASP A 45 -19.30 -72.24 -8.96
C ASP A 45 -18.13 -71.31 -9.32
N ALA A 46 -18.00 -70.98 -10.61
CA ALA A 46 -16.96 -70.09 -11.11
C ALA A 46 -16.99 -68.69 -10.47
N ARG A 47 -18.11 -68.29 -9.87
CA ARG A 47 -18.29 -66.98 -9.19
C ARG A 47 -17.74 -66.93 -7.77
N MET A 48 -17.48 -68.07 -7.12
CA MET A 48 -17.03 -68.15 -5.72
C MET A 48 -15.51 -68.25 -5.54
N LYS A 49 -14.72 -67.98 -6.58
CA LYS A 49 -13.26 -68.19 -6.56
C LYS A 49 -12.44 -67.08 -5.90
N THR A 50 -13.04 -65.98 -5.46
CA THR A 50 -12.31 -64.84 -4.90
C THR A 50 -12.09 -64.97 -3.39
N ILE A 51 -10.81 -64.93 -2.99
CA ILE A 51 -10.38 -64.86 -1.59
C ILE A 51 -10.78 -63.54 -0.91
N ARG A 52 -11.01 -62.49 -1.72
CA ARG A 52 -11.38 -61.15 -1.23
C ARG A 52 -12.73 -61.18 -0.50
N GLY A 53 -12.77 -60.61 0.70
CA GLY A 53 -13.96 -60.60 1.55
C GLY A 53 -14.37 -61.98 2.08
N PHE A 54 -13.51 -63.01 1.99
CA PHE A 54 -13.76 -64.30 2.64
C PHE A 54 -13.83 -64.16 4.16
N ASP A 55 -12.88 -63.41 4.72
CA ASP A 55 -12.81 -62.98 6.10
C ASP A 55 -14.09 -62.26 6.56
N LEU A 56 -14.57 -61.27 5.81
CA LEU A 56 -15.79 -60.53 6.13
C LEU A 56 -17.04 -61.42 6.09
N ARG A 57 -17.14 -62.30 5.08
CA ARG A 57 -18.26 -63.25 4.96
C ARG A 57 -18.26 -64.25 6.11
N PHE A 58 -17.11 -64.79 6.47
CA PHE A 58 -16.97 -65.68 7.61
C PHE A 58 -17.39 -64.99 8.91
N ASP A 59 -16.89 -63.77 9.14
CA ASP A 59 -17.23 -63.00 10.34
C ASP A 59 -18.70 -62.61 10.38
N SER A 60 -19.35 -62.39 9.23
CA SER A 60 -20.79 -62.14 9.17
C SER A 60 -21.63 -63.34 9.61
N VAL A 61 -21.27 -64.56 9.17
CA VAL A 61 -21.94 -65.79 9.58
C VAL A 61 -21.68 -66.08 11.06
N MET A 62 -20.44 -65.85 11.52
CA MET A 62 -20.08 -66.00 12.93
C MET A 62 -20.85 -65.01 13.81
N SER A 63 -20.97 -63.75 13.39
CA SER A 63 -21.75 -62.74 14.10
C SER A 63 -23.21 -63.16 14.24
N ALA A 64 -23.82 -63.62 13.14
CA ALA A 64 -25.20 -64.12 13.15
C ALA A 64 -25.36 -65.32 14.09
N ALA A 65 -24.44 -66.29 14.03
CA ALA A 65 -24.47 -67.48 14.88
C ALA A 65 -24.33 -67.15 16.38
N LEU A 66 -23.40 -66.26 16.73
CA LEU A 66 -23.17 -65.82 18.11
C LEU A 66 -24.37 -65.05 18.66
N ALA A 67 -24.92 -64.11 17.90
CA ALA A 67 -26.11 -63.36 18.31
C ALA A 67 -27.35 -64.25 18.44
N LEU A 68 -27.56 -65.20 17.51
CA LEU A 68 -28.64 -66.17 17.59
C LEU A 68 -28.49 -67.06 18.83
N ASN A 69 -27.29 -67.57 19.09
CA ASN A 69 -27.03 -68.40 20.26
C ASN A 69 -27.36 -67.67 21.57
N GLN A 70 -26.93 -66.41 21.72
CA GLN A 70 -27.28 -65.60 22.89
C GLN A 70 -28.79 -65.34 23.01
N THR A 71 -29.45 -65.07 21.88
CA THR A 71 -30.90 -64.81 21.87
C THR A 71 -31.69 -66.05 22.26
N LEU A 72 -31.31 -67.22 21.73
CA LEU A 72 -31.95 -68.51 21.99
C LEU A 72 -31.77 -68.99 23.44
N GLN A 73 -30.75 -68.53 24.18
CA GLN A 73 -30.62 -68.81 25.62
C GLN A 73 -31.75 -68.18 26.46
N SER A 74 -32.32 -67.08 25.98
CA SER A 74 -33.36 -66.32 26.67
C SER A 74 -34.78 -66.61 26.18
N TRP A 75 -34.93 -67.42 25.13
CA TRP A 75 -36.21 -67.63 24.44
C TRP A 75 -36.61 -69.10 24.45
N ASN A 76 -37.84 -69.41 24.86
CA ASN A 76 -38.35 -70.79 24.87
C ASN A 76 -38.93 -71.14 23.49
N TYR A 77 -38.55 -72.28 22.93
CA TYR A 77 -38.78 -72.61 21.52
C TYR A 77 -40.21 -73.14 21.27
N SER A 78 -40.84 -72.68 20.18
CA SER A 78 -41.97 -73.33 19.51
C SER A 78 -41.62 -73.47 18.03
N ASP A 79 -42.12 -74.53 17.36
CA ASP A 79 -41.73 -74.89 15.99
C ASP A 79 -42.03 -73.81 14.92
N GLU A 80 -42.92 -72.85 15.20
CA GLU A 80 -43.23 -71.74 14.30
C GLU A 80 -42.86 -70.38 14.93
N MET A 81 -41.84 -69.72 14.39
CA MET A 81 -41.42 -68.38 14.82
C MET A 81 -41.63 -67.33 13.71
N GLN A 82 -42.47 -66.34 13.98
CA GLN A 82 -42.74 -65.23 13.06
C GLN A 82 -41.64 -64.16 13.15
N LEU A 83 -40.80 -64.03 12.11
CA LEU A 83 -39.67 -63.08 12.07
C LEU A 83 -40.07 -61.62 11.73
N GLY A 84 -41.28 -61.39 11.23
CA GLY A 84 -41.69 -60.09 10.69
C GLY A 84 -41.90 -58.99 11.72
N ASN A 85 -42.42 -59.32 12.91
CA ASN A 85 -42.77 -58.32 13.93
C ASN A 85 -42.79 -58.92 15.35
N SER A 86 -41.69 -59.53 15.76
CA SER A 86 -41.56 -60.18 17.07
C SER A 86 -40.56 -59.45 17.97
N SER A 87 -40.82 -59.44 19.28
CA SER A 87 -39.85 -59.08 20.32
C SER A 87 -38.52 -59.82 20.17
N PHE A 88 -38.57 -61.02 19.57
CA PHE A 88 -37.39 -61.79 19.17
C PHE A 88 -36.46 -61.01 18.22
N LYS A 89 -36.99 -60.32 17.20
CA LYS A 89 -36.20 -59.48 16.30
C LYS A 89 -35.49 -58.34 17.06
N ALA A 90 -36.20 -57.70 17.98
CA ALA A 90 -35.64 -56.63 18.80
C ALA A 90 -34.52 -57.13 19.72
N GLU A 91 -34.70 -58.31 20.34
CA GLU A 91 -33.68 -58.93 21.19
C GLU A 91 -32.47 -59.40 20.36
N LEU A 92 -32.71 -60.01 19.20
CA LEU A 92 -31.65 -60.42 18.29
C LEU A 92 -30.81 -59.22 17.84
N MET A 93 -31.44 -58.12 17.41
CA MET A 93 -30.72 -56.90 17.05
C MET A 93 -29.94 -56.32 18.22
N ARG A 94 -30.49 -56.34 19.45
CA ARG A 94 -29.77 -55.90 20.65
C ARG A 94 -28.54 -56.77 20.93
N ASN A 95 -28.66 -58.08 20.74
CA ASN A 95 -27.53 -59.00 20.93
C ASN A 95 -26.47 -58.85 19.83
N ILE A 96 -26.87 -58.58 18.57
CA ILE A 96 -25.93 -58.22 17.49
C ILE A 96 -25.10 -56.99 17.86
N LEU A 97 -25.74 -55.93 18.37
CA LEU A 97 -25.04 -54.69 18.76
C LEU A 97 -24.12 -54.86 19.98
N LYS A 98 -24.31 -55.91 20.78
CA LYS A 98 -23.46 -56.24 21.94
C LYS A 98 -22.29 -57.17 21.60
N LEU A 99 -22.18 -57.64 20.36
CA LEU A 99 -21.11 -58.54 19.96
C LEU A 99 -19.75 -57.83 20.05
N ASP A 100 -18.81 -58.51 20.68
CA ASP A 100 -17.40 -58.16 20.73
C ASP A 100 -16.59 -59.45 20.71
N PHE A 101 -16.05 -59.79 19.55
CA PHE A 101 -15.27 -61.01 19.37
C PHE A 101 -14.14 -60.82 18.35
N ILE A 102 -13.15 -61.71 18.38
CA ILE A 102 -12.04 -61.72 17.42
C ILE A 102 -12.41 -62.64 16.26
N GLY A 103 -12.70 -62.04 15.09
CA GLY A 103 -12.95 -62.74 13.84
C GLY A 103 -11.69 -62.89 12.97
N LEU A 104 -11.86 -63.39 11.75
CA LEU A 104 -10.79 -63.53 10.76
C LEU A 104 -10.27 -62.19 10.25
N SER A 105 -11.14 -61.17 10.17
CA SER A 105 -10.76 -59.82 9.76
C SER A 105 -10.33 -58.91 10.92
N GLY A 106 -10.19 -59.47 12.14
CA GLY A 106 -9.82 -58.75 13.36
C GLY A 106 -10.96 -58.67 14.37
N ARG A 107 -10.86 -57.75 15.34
CA ARG A 107 -11.93 -57.52 16.32
C ARG A 107 -13.19 -57.03 15.58
N VAL A 108 -14.32 -57.65 15.87
CA VAL A 108 -15.63 -57.34 15.28
C VAL A 108 -16.49 -56.72 16.37
N VAL A 109 -16.79 -55.44 16.20
CA VAL A 109 -17.68 -54.65 17.08
C VAL A 109 -18.58 -53.81 16.18
N PHE A 110 -19.85 -53.68 16.57
CA PHE A 110 -20.83 -52.84 15.89
C PHE A 110 -21.10 -51.58 16.68
N ASP A 111 -21.25 -50.45 15.99
CA ASP A 111 -21.67 -49.19 16.60
C ASP A 111 -23.20 -49.16 16.82
N ASN A 112 -23.71 -48.07 17.41
CA ASN A 112 -25.15 -47.93 17.67
C ASN A 112 -26.02 -47.90 16.41
N ASN A 113 -25.44 -47.61 15.24
CA ASN A 113 -26.12 -47.61 13.95
C ASN A 113 -26.09 -48.99 13.28
N GLY A 114 -25.34 -49.94 13.83
CA GLY A 114 -25.11 -51.27 13.26
C GLY A 114 -23.96 -51.31 12.25
N ASP A 115 -23.17 -50.24 12.15
CA ASP A 115 -21.98 -50.19 11.32
C ASP A 115 -20.83 -50.90 12.02
N ARG A 116 -20.03 -51.63 11.24
CA ARG A 116 -18.87 -52.33 11.79
C ARG A 116 -17.73 -51.34 12.01
N THR A 117 -17.27 -51.26 13.25
CA THR A 117 -16.08 -50.49 13.61
C THR A 117 -14.82 -51.23 13.18
N SER A 118 -13.99 -50.61 12.34
CA SER A 118 -12.75 -51.21 11.82
C SER A 118 -11.61 -50.20 11.80
N VAL A 119 -10.37 -50.69 11.91
CA VAL A 119 -9.16 -49.85 11.79
C VAL A 119 -9.12 -49.19 10.42
N VAL A 120 -9.04 -47.87 10.40
CA VAL A 120 -8.92 -47.05 9.18
C VAL A 120 -7.45 -46.99 8.79
N MET A 121 -7.15 -47.33 7.54
CA MET A 121 -5.80 -47.28 6.99
C MET A 121 -5.64 -46.03 6.12
N ILE A 122 -4.62 -45.22 6.41
CA ILE A 122 -4.31 -43.99 5.68
C ILE A 122 -3.16 -44.28 4.73
N TYR A 123 -3.41 -44.13 3.44
CA TYR A 123 -2.41 -44.31 2.39
C TYR A 123 -2.03 -42.98 1.75
N GLN A 124 -0.76 -42.85 1.37
CA GLN A 124 -0.28 -41.76 0.52
C GLN A 124 0.24 -42.36 -0.79
N LEU A 125 -0.25 -41.85 -1.92
CA LEU A 125 0.27 -42.23 -3.22
C LEU A 125 1.62 -41.54 -3.46
N ARG A 126 2.69 -42.31 -3.65
CA ARG A 126 4.04 -41.81 -3.98
C ARG A 126 4.53 -42.56 -5.20
N ASN A 127 4.92 -41.84 -6.25
CA ASN A 127 5.38 -42.43 -7.51
C ASN A 127 4.45 -43.56 -8.02
N LEU A 128 3.14 -43.30 -8.05
CA LEU A 128 2.09 -44.24 -8.44
C LEU A 128 1.96 -45.51 -7.57
N SER A 129 2.66 -45.60 -6.44
CA SER A 129 2.55 -46.68 -5.45
C SER A 129 1.84 -46.20 -4.18
N ARG A 130 0.96 -47.02 -3.62
CA ARG A 130 0.28 -46.73 -2.34
C ARG A 130 1.22 -47.06 -1.18
N HIS A 131 1.52 -46.08 -0.33
CA HIS A 131 2.31 -46.28 0.88
C HIS A 131 1.44 -46.07 2.12
N LEU A 132 1.41 -47.06 3.03
CA LEU A 132 0.72 -46.92 4.30
C LEU A 132 1.47 -45.89 5.17
N VAL A 133 0.77 -44.80 5.53
CA VAL A 133 1.33 -43.71 6.35
C VAL A 133 0.85 -43.75 7.79
N GLY A 134 -0.36 -44.24 8.03
CA GLY A 134 -0.88 -44.38 9.39
C GLY A 134 -2.11 -45.26 9.47
N THR A 135 -2.48 -45.58 10.70
CA THR A 135 -3.67 -46.35 11.05
C THR A 135 -4.41 -45.62 12.17
N TYR A 136 -5.73 -45.55 12.06
CA TYR A 136 -6.60 -45.00 13.10
C TYR A 136 -7.50 -46.11 13.63
N ASP A 137 -7.43 -46.38 14.92
CA ASP A 137 -8.35 -47.29 15.60
C ASP A 137 -9.50 -46.48 16.21
N PRO A 138 -10.72 -46.54 15.64
CA PRO A 138 -11.89 -45.85 16.19
C PRO A 138 -12.39 -46.42 17.53
N ILE A 139 -12.01 -47.65 17.92
CA ILE A 139 -12.40 -48.25 19.20
C ILE A 139 -11.55 -47.67 20.33
N GLU A 140 -10.23 -47.65 20.13
CA GLU A 140 -9.28 -47.10 21.11
C GLU A 140 -9.12 -45.57 20.98
N ASN A 141 -9.62 -44.99 19.88
CA ASN A 141 -9.44 -43.61 19.48
C ASN A 141 -7.95 -43.22 19.36
N VAL A 142 -7.14 -44.12 18.82
CA VAL A 142 -5.67 -43.95 18.69
C VAL A 142 -5.28 -43.82 17.22
N LEU A 143 -4.51 -42.77 16.90
CA LEU A 143 -3.92 -42.56 15.58
C LEU A 143 -2.41 -42.87 15.63
N ASN A 144 -2.00 -43.92 14.91
CA ASN A 144 -0.63 -44.38 14.84
C ASN A 144 -0.01 -44.08 13.47
N TRP A 145 1.04 -43.27 13.44
CA TRP A 145 1.81 -42.97 12.22
C TRP A 145 2.92 -44.00 12.00
N THR A 146 2.84 -44.74 10.91
CA THR A 146 3.83 -45.76 10.54
C THR A 146 4.96 -45.17 9.70
N SER A 147 4.67 -44.12 8.93
CA SER A 147 5.69 -43.42 8.14
C SER A 147 5.44 -41.92 8.07
N LYS A 148 6.51 -41.14 7.90
CA LYS A 148 6.41 -39.68 7.68
C LYS A 148 5.74 -39.42 6.34
N PHE A 149 4.85 -38.43 6.26
CA PHE A 149 4.31 -37.94 4.99
C PHE A 149 5.41 -37.42 4.07
N TRP A 150 5.23 -37.66 2.77
CA TRP A 150 6.08 -37.11 1.74
C TRP A 150 5.37 -35.96 1.04
N PHE A 151 6.02 -34.80 0.97
CA PHE A 151 5.55 -33.66 0.21
C PHE A 151 6.67 -33.21 -0.72
N ALA A 152 6.32 -32.71 -1.91
CA ALA A 152 7.31 -32.29 -2.90
C ALA A 152 8.26 -31.20 -2.35
N GLY A 153 7.76 -30.28 -1.52
CA GLY A 153 8.55 -29.24 -0.85
C GLY A 153 9.10 -29.62 0.53
N GLY A 154 9.00 -30.89 0.95
CA GLY A 154 9.44 -31.37 2.26
C GLY A 154 8.51 -31.03 3.45
N SER A 155 7.56 -30.13 3.26
CA SER A 155 6.53 -29.76 4.25
C SER A 155 5.11 -29.82 3.65
N PRO A 156 4.07 -29.97 4.49
CA PRO A 156 2.68 -29.87 4.04
C PRO A 156 2.42 -28.52 3.36
N PRO A 157 1.69 -28.47 2.23
CA PRO A 157 1.31 -27.21 1.61
C PRO A 157 0.38 -26.42 2.52
N VAL A 158 0.51 -25.09 2.48
CA VAL A 158 -0.40 -24.16 3.15
C VAL A 158 -1.73 -24.07 2.39
N ASP A 159 -2.81 -23.79 3.11
CA ASP A 159 -4.18 -23.67 2.59
C ASP A 159 -4.45 -22.32 1.91
N ALA A 160 -3.71 -21.28 2.33
CA ALA A 160 -3.73 -19.95 1.73
C ALA A 160 -2.32 -19.35 1.65
N PRO A 161 -2.05 -18.47 0.67
CA PRO A 161 -0.79 -17.78 0.57
C PRO A 161 -0.58 -16.83 1.77
N GLU A 162 0.66 -16.73 2.24
CA GLU A 162 1.02 -15.78 3.28
C GLU A 162 0.90 -14.34 2.76
N LEU A 163 0.15 -13.50 3.48
CA LEU A 163 -0.07 -12.10 3.10
C LEU A 163 0.91 -11.18 3.84
N LEU A 164 1.93 -10.71 3.12
CA LEU A 164 2.90 -9.74 3.63
C LEU A 164 2.42 -8.32 3.36
N THR A 165 2.13 -7.56 4.41
CA THR A 165 1.73 -6.16 4.27
C THR A 165 2.95 -5.26 4.35
N ARG A 166 3.22 -4.47 3.31
CA ARG A 166 4.37 -3.55 3.24
C ARG A 166 3.91 -2.10 3.13
N GLN A 167 4.39 -1.23 3.99
CA GLN A 167 4.14 0.20 3.85
C GLN A 167 5.07 0.79 2.78
N LEU A 168 4.51 1.44 1.75
CA LEU A 168 5.30 2.19 0.78
C LEU A 168 5.67 3.54 1.42
N GLN A 169 6.97 3.81 1.50
CA GLN A 169 7.52 5.06 2.03
C GLN A 169 8.53 5.62 1.04
N LEU A 170 8.83 6.92 1.16
CA LEU A 170 9.90 7.54 0.40
C LEU A 170 11.23 6.85 0.72
N SER A 171 12.09 6.64 -0.28
CA SER A 171 13.43 6.06 -0.06
C SER A 171 14.23 6.92 0.91
N GLU A 172 15.06 6.30 1.76
CA GLU A 172 15.95 7.02 2.68
C GLU A 172 16.85 8.01 1.93
N ALA A 173 17.41 7.59 0.80
CA ALA A 173 18.24 8.44 -0.04
C ALA A 173 17.46 9.65 -0.59
N GLY A 174 16.22 9.45 -1.03
CA GLY A 174 15.35 10.52 -1.51
C GLY A 174 15.00 11.51 -0.40
N THR A 175 14.73 11.00 0.80
CA THR A 175 14.43 11.82 1.99
C THR A 175 15.63 12.68 2.40
N ILE A 176 16.83 12.10 2.45
CA ILE A 176 18.07 12.82 2.78
C ILE A 176 18.37 13.88 1.72
N ALA A 177 18.26 13.55 0.44
CA ALA A 177 18.52 14.50 -0.65
C ALA A 177 17.55 15.69 -0.60
N LEU A 178 16.26 15.43 -0.39
CA LEU A 178 15.25 16.48 -0.38
C LEU A 178 15.37 17.41 0.84
N THR A 179 15.58 16.83 2.02
CA THR A 179 15.69 17.59 3.27
C THR A 179 16.97 18.41 3.30
N SER A 180 18.10 17.88 2.83
CA SER A 180 19.37 18.62 2.74
C SER A 180 19.29 19.78 1.75
N ALA A 181 18.78 19.56 0.54
CA ALA A 181 18.60 20.62 -0.46
C ALA A 181 17.66 21.75 0.04
N SER A 182 16.55 21.38 0.69
CA SER A 182 15.62 22.37 1.26
C SER A 182 16.24 23.15 2.41
N SER A 183 17.02 22.49 3.26
CA SER A 183 17.71 23.14 4.40
C SER A 183 18.77 24.14 3.93
N ILE A 184 19.53 23.82 2.88
CA ILE A 184 20.45 24.76 2.23
C ILE A 184 19.67 25.94 1.66
N GLY A 185 18.55 25.70 0.97
CA GLY A 185 17.67 26.74 0.45
C GLY A 185 17.15 27.69 1.53
N ILE A 186 16.74 27.15 2.68
CA ILE A 186 16.31 27.95 3.85
C ILE A 186 17.45 28.82 4.36
N ALA A 187 18.65 28.26 4.57
CA ALA A 187 19.80 29.01 5.06
C ALA A 187 20.17 30.15 4.10
N VAL A 188 20.17 29.90 2.79
CA VAL A 188 20.41 30.91 1.76
C VAL A 188 19.31 31.97 1.76
N SER A 189 18.03 31.57 1.87
CA SER A 189 16.91 32.52 1.93
C SER A 189 17.03 33.45 3.14
N ILE A 190 17.30 32.92 4.33
CA ILE A 190 17.49 33.71 5.56
C ILE A 190 18.66 34.68 5.39
N ALA A 191 19.81 34.21 4.87
CA ALA A 191 20.98 35.05 4.66
C ALA A 191 20.70 36.19 3.67
N THR A 192 20.06 35.91 2.54
CA THR A 192 19.74 36.92 1.51
C THR A 192 18.74 37.96 2.01
N VAL A 193 17.72 37.54 2.77
CA VAL A 193 16.77 38.46 3.43
C VAL A 193 17.46 39.32 4.49
N ALA A 194 18.33 38.74 5.31
CA ALA A 194 19.09 39.47 6.33
C ALA A 194 19.99 40.54 5.72
N VAL A 195 20.73 40.21 4.65
CA VAL A 195 21.56 41.16 3.90
C VAL A 195 20.71 42.28 3.30
N ASN A 196 19.57 41.94 2.68
CA ASN A 196 18.66 42.94 2.11
C ASN A 196 18.07 43.88 3.17
N PHE A 197 17.76 43.36 4.37
CA PHE A 197 17.28 44.17 5.48
C PHE A 197 18.37 45.09 6.04
N HIS A 198 19.60 44.58 6.21
CA HIS A 198 20.71 45.35 6.76
C HIS A 198 21.11 46.52 5.85
N TYR A 199 21.21 46.27 4.54
CA TYR A 199 21.62 47.27 3.56
C TYR A 199 20.45 48.01 2.89
N ARG A 200 19.27 48.04 3.52
CA ARG A 200 18.03 48.60 2.92
C ARG A 200 18.12 50.09 2.58
N GLU A 201 18.99 50.83 3.26
CA GLU A 201 19.17 52.27 3.06
C GLU A 201 20.06 52.60 1.84
N LEU A 202 20.86 51.63 1.37
CA LEU A 202 21.68 51.80 0.16
C LEU A 202 20.78 52.01 -1.06
N ARG A 203 21.19 52.91 -1.95
CA ARG A 203 20.35 53.37 -3.06
C ARG A 203 19.97 52.23 -4.00
N LEU A 204 20.94 51.36 -4.32
CA LEU A 204 20.78 50.16 -5.15
C LEU A 204 19.63 49.26 -4.64
N ILE A 205 19.56 49.05 -3.32
CA ILE A 205 18.54 48.20 -2.68
C ILE A 205 17.22 48.95 -2.56
N LYS A 206 17.26 50.22 -2.16
CA LYS A 206 16.08 51.07 -1.96
C LYS A 206 15.23 51.21 -3.23
N MET A 207 15.85 51.38 -4.40
CA MET A 207 15.12 51.46 -5.68
C MET A 207 14.39 50.16 -6.05
N SER A 208 14.85 49.01 -5.56
CA SER A 208 14.23 47.70 -5.82
C SER A 208 13.04 47.39 -4.89
N SER A 209 12.57 48.33 -4.05
CA SER A 209 11.48 48.07 -3.08
C SER A 209 11.85 46.95 -2.09
N PRO A 210 12.76 47.21 -1.14
CA PRO A 210 13.38 46.19 -0.30
C PRO A 210 12.38 45.38 0.53
N LEU A 211 11.31 46.02 0.99
CA LEU A 211 10.24 45.36 1.75
C LEU A 211 9.52 44.29 0.91
N VAL A 212 9.24 44.56 -0.37
CA VAL A 212 8.60 43.60 -1.27
C VAL A 212 9.55 42.44 -1.61
N ASN A 213 10.85 42.72 -1.76
CA ASN A 213 11.85 41.64 -1.89
C ASN A 213 11.89 40.74 -0.65
N ASN A 214 11.81 41.31 0.56
CA ASN A 214 11.77 40.51 1.79
C ASN A 214 10.55 39.58 1.83
N VAL A 215 9.39 40.02 1.33
CA VAL A 215 8.21 39.15 1.17
C VAL A 215 8.49 38.01 0.18
N ILE A 216 9.19 38.26 -0.93
CA ILE A 216 9.61 37.19 -1.86
C ILE A 216 10.49 36.17 -1.15
N GLY A 217 11.51 36.63 -0.42
CA GLY A 217 12.40 35.74 0.34
C GLY A 217 11.66 34.92 1.41
N ALA A 218 10.75 35.56 2.15
CA ALA A 218 9.90 34.87 3.12
C ALA A 218 9.00 33.81 2.46
N GLY A 219 8.40 34.11 1.31
CA GLY A 219 7.62 33.14 0.53
C GLY A 219 8.46 31.95 0.07
N CYS A 220 9.67 32.18 -0.46
CA CYS A 220 10.60 31.10 -0.82
C CYS A 220 11.00 30.25 0.40
N LEU A 221 11.22 30.87 1.56
CA LEU A 221 11.50 30.16 2.81
C LEU A 221 10.35 29.22 3.20
N MET A 222 9.11 29.68 3.11
CA MET A 222 7.91 28.86 3.37
C MET A 222 7.78 27.71 2.36
N CYS A 223 8.09 27.94 1.08
CA CYS A 223 8.11 26.88 0.08
C CYS A 223 9.14 25.80 0.41
N TYR A 224 10.36 26.15 0.80
CA TYR A 224 11.36 25.15 1.25
C TYR A 224 10.91 24.42 2.51
N ALA A 225 10.32 25.13 3.49
CA ALA A 225 9.76 24.50 4.68
C ALA A 225 8.67 23.48 4.32
N SER A 226 7.80 23.79 3.34
CA SER A 226 6.78 22.85 2.85
C SER A 226 7.39 21.57 2.26
N CYS A 227 8.55 21.65 1.59
CA CYS A 227 9.26 20.47 1.09
C CYS A 227 9.80 19.58 2.22
N ILE A 228 10.24 20.17 3.33
CA ILE A 228 10.66 19.41 4.52
C ILE A 228 9.45 18.70 5.12
N VAL A 229 8.33 19.40 5.31
CA VAL A 229 7.09 18.77 5.84
C VAL A 229 6.61 17.65 4.90
N MET A 230 6.71 17.83 3.59
CA MET A 230 6.38 16.82 2.59
C MET A 230 7.27 15.56 2.71
N ALA A 231 8.58 15.74 2.92
CA ALA A 231 9.51 14.64 3.16
C ALA A 231 9.15 13.90 4.46
N VAL A 232 8.82 14.64 5.51
CA VAL A 232 8.43 14.06 6.81
C VAL A 232 7.15 13.24 6.70
N ASN A 233 6.13 13.79 6.03
CA ASN A 233 4.88 13.08 5.75
C ASN A 233 5.09 11.82 4.92
N SER A 234 6.13 11.77 4.07
CA SER A 234 6.32 10.64 3.14
C SER A 234 7.21 9.52 3.70
N HIS A 235 7.96 9.77 4.77
CA HIS A 235 8.94 8.82 5.31
C HIS A 235 8.74 8.48 6.79
N TRP A 236 8.55 9.48 7.68
CA TRP A 236 8.54 9.24 9.13
C TRP A 236 7.14 9.14 9.73
N ALA A 237 6.31 10.16 9.50
CA ALA A 237 5.02 10.26 10.20
C ALA A 237 4.01 11.04 9.37
N VAL A 238 2.88 10.41 9.11
CA VAL A 238 1.73 11.05 8.46
C VAL A 238 0.76 11.44 9.56
N SER A 239 0.47 12.73 9.67
CA SER A 239 -0.56 13.21 10.59
C SER A 239 -1.44 14.25 9.90
N THR A 240 -2.69 14.33 10.33
CA THR A 240 -3.63 15.33 9.81
C THR A 240 -3.09 16.75 9.97
N GLY A 241 -2.43 17.04 11.10
CA GLY A 241 -1.79 18.34 11.33
C GLY A 241 -0.66 18.64 10.35
N LEU A 242 0.18 17.65 10.03
CA LEU A 242 1.25 17.83 9.03
C LEU A 242 0.71 17.95 7.60
N CYS A 243 -0.39 17.26 7.25
CA CYS A 243 -1.08 17.44 5.96
C CYS A 243 -1.53 18.89 5.77
N TRP A 244 -2.18 19.46 6.78
CA TRP A 244 -2.61 20.87 6.78
C TRP A 244 -1.44 21.83 6.74
N THR A 245 -0.42 21.58 7.57
CA THR A 245 0.78 22.42 7.65
C THR A 245 1.52 22.48 6.32
N GLN A 246 1.69 21.34 5.65
CA GLN A 246 2.30 21.26 4.32
C GLN A 246 1.52 22.08 3.30
N THR A 247 0.20 21.88 3.26
CA THR A 247 -0.69 22.55 2.31
C THR A 247 -0.68 24.06 2.52
N ALA A 248 -0.79 24.52 3.77
CA ALA A 248 -0.77 25.93 4.12
C ALA A 248 0.58 26.60 3.82
N LEU A 249 1.70 25.96 4.18
CA LEU A 249 3.04 26.49 3.92
C LEU A 249 3.27 26.70 2.42
N LEU A 250 2.90 25.71 1.60
CA LEU A 250 3.09 25.78 0.15
C LEU A 250 2.20 26.85 -0.49
N THR A 251 0.91 26.86 -0.18
CA THR A 251 -0.07 27.79 -0.77
C THR A 251 0.24 29.24 -0.39
N ILE A 252 0.38 29.52 0.91
CA ILE A 252 0.69 30.86 1.41
C ILE A 252 2.09 31.30 0.98
N GLY A 253 3.08 30.40 1.03
CA GLY A 253 4.45 30.69 0.60
C GLY A 253 4.53 31.05 -0.88
N TYR A 254 3.85 30.27 -1.73
CA TYR A 254 3.72 30.54 -3.16
C TYR A 254 3.08 31.91 -3.41
N SER A 255 1.94 32.19 -2.79
CA SER A 255 1.21 33.45 -2.99
C SER A 255 1.94 34.67 -2.46
N ALA A 256 2.67 34.55 -1.35
CA ALA A 256 3.52 35.63 -0.85
C ALA A 256 4.60 35.98 -1.87
N ALA A 257 5.33 34.99 -2.37
CA ALA A 257 6.40 35.20 -3.35
C ALA A 257 5.85 35.69 -4.70
N PHE A 258 4.85 35.00 -5.24
CA PHE A 258 4.26 35.31 -6.53
C PHE A 258 3.49 36.64 -6.51
N GLY A 259 2.68 36.89 -5.48
CA GLY A 259 1.94 38.15 -5.31
C GLY A 259 2.87 39.36 -5.21
N ALA A 260 4.02 39.21 -4.56
CA ALA A 260 5.06 40.24 -4.51
C ALA A 260 5.71 40.49 -5.89
N MET A 261 5.96 39.45 -6.69
CA MET A 261 6.41 39.60 -8.07
C MET A 261 5.37 40.31 -8.95
N LEU A 262 4.10 39.92 -8.83
CA LEU A 262 2.97 40.53 -9.54
C LEU A 262 2.82 42.01 -9.17
N ALA A 263 2.90 42.35 -7.88
CA ALA A 263 2.83 43.75 -7.43
C ALA A 263 3.95 44.61 -8.04
N LYS A 264 5.15 44.04 -8.19
CA LYS A 264 6.27 44.72 -8.83
C LYS A 264 6.08 44.89 -10.34
N THR A 265 5.68 43.85 -11.07
CA THR A 265 5.45 43.96 -12.52
C THR A 265 4.28 44.90 -12.83
N TRP A 266 3.23 44.86 -12.00
CA TRP A 266 2.11 45.79 -12.07
C TRP A 266 2.53 47.25 -11.84
N ARG A 267 3.39 47.52 -10.84
CA ARG A 267 3.94 48.86 -10.61
C ARG A 267 4.64 49.40 -11.86
N VAL A 268 5.46 48.57 -12.49
CA VAL A 268 6.19 48.96 -13.71
C VAL A 268 5.22 49.24 -14.85
N HIS A 269 4.30 48.31 -15.14
CA HIS A 269 3.29 48.51 -16.18
C HIS A 269 2.51 49.82 -15.96
N ARG A 270 2.07 50.10 -14.73
CA ARG A 270 1.32 51.31 -14.40
C ARG A 270 2.11 52.60 -14.61
N ILE A 271 3.41 52.61 -14.34
CA ILE A 271 4.30 53.77 -14.54
C ILE A 271 4.46 54.08 -16.04
N PHE A 272 4.61 53.05 -16.88
CA PHE A 272 4.86 53.22 -18.32
C PHE A 272 3.59 53.47 -19.14
N THR A 273 2.46 52.87 -18.77
CA THR A 273 1.19 53.05 -19.48
C THR A 273 0.54 54.41 -19.17
N ASN A 274 0.78 55.00 -17.99
CA ASN A 274 0.17 56.27 -17.60
C ASN A 274 1.18 57.43 -17.60
N VAL A 275 1.16 58.23 -18.68
CA VAL A 275 2.00 59.44 -18.83
C VAL A 275 1.86 60.41 -17.65
N LYS A 276 0.66 60.51 -17.06
CA LYS A 276 0.36 61.37 -15.89
C LYS A 276 1.00 60.87 -14.58
N LEU A 277 1.24 59.56 -14.45
CA LEU A 277 1.82 58.94 -13.24
C LEU A 277 3.35 58.86 -13.30
N ARG A 278 3.98 59.19 -14.44
CA ARG A 278 5.45 59.26 -14.59
C ARG A 278 6.10 60.24 -13.58
N ARG A 279 5.36 61.22 -13.08
CA ARG A 279 5.81 62.21 -12.08
C ARG A 279 5.41 61.91 -10.63
N VAL A 280 4.64 60.85 -10.36
CA VAL A 280 4.13 60.55 -9.01
C VAL A 280 4.79 59.29 -8.46
N ALA A 281 5.51 59.41 -7.35
CA ALA A 281 6.06 58.27 -6.62
C ALA A 281 4.91 57.40 -6.06
N ILE A 282 4.79 56.16 -6.55
CA ILE A 282 3.82 55.19 -6.03
C ILE A 282 4.29 54.72 -4.65
N LYS A 283 3.44 54.88 -3.63
CA LYS A 283 3.72 54.43 -2.26
C LYS A 283 3.70 52.89 -2.16
N ASP A 284 4.56 52.35 -1.30
CA ASP A 284 4.65 50.91 -1.02
C ASP A 284 3.33 50.32 -0.50
N SER A 285 2.47 51.13 0.11
CA SER A 285 1.14 50.72 0.58
C SER A 285 0.27 50.12 -0.53
N HIS A 286 0.35 50.63 -1.75
CA HIS A 286 -0.41 50.08 -2.89
C HIS A 286 0.14 48.73 -3.34
N LEU A 287 1.45 48.48 -3.23
CA LEU A 287 2.05 47.20 -3.57
C LEU A 287 1.66 46.15 -2.52
N PHE A 288 1.71 46.51 -1.24
CA PHE A 288 1.25 45.64 -0.16
C PHE A 288 -0.24 45.31 -0.25
N ALA A 289 -1.08 46.24 -0.72
CA ALA A 289 -2.49 45.96 -0.96
C ALA A 289 -2.70 44.84 -2.00
N VAL A 290 -1.91 44.81 -3.07
CA VAL A 290 -1.96 43.72 -4.08
C VAL A 290 -1.53 42.40 -3.47
N ILE A 291 -0.45 42.38 -2.70
CA ILE A 291 0.05 41.17 -2.02
C ILE A 291 -0.99 40.64 -1.03
N LEU A 292 -1.55 41.52 -0.20
CA LEU A 292 -2.57 41.17 0.78
C LEU A 292 -3.83 40.62 0.11
N LEU A 293 -4.25 41.19 -1.03
CA LEU A 293 -5.40 40.69 -1.79
C LEU A 293 -5.17 39.25 -2.27
N VAL A 294 -3.98 38.95 -2.82
CA VAL A 294 -3.62 37.60 -3.27
C VAL A 294 -3.50 36.62 -2.09
N LEU A 295 -2.99 37.05 -0.95
CA LEU A 295 -2.94 36.21 0.25
C LEU A 295 -4.32 35.96 0.85
N ALA A 296 -5.19 36.98 0.84
CA ALA A 296 -6.55 36.87 1.35
C ALA A 296 -7.37 35.84 0.55
N THR A 297 -7.19 35.77 -0.78
CA THR A 297 -7.88 34.75 -1.58
C THR A 297 -7.52 33.33 -1.13
N ASP A 298 -6.25 33.07 -0.84
CA ASP A 298 -5.80 31.75 -0.38
C ASP A 298 -6.30 31.42 1.02
N ILE A 299 -6.22 32.39 1.94
CA ILE A 299 -6.66 32.18 3.32
C ILE A 299 -8.16 31.84 3.32
N VAL A 300 -8.97 32.55 2.53
CA VAL A 300 -10.40 32.25 2.39
C VAL A 300 -10.62 30.86 1.80
N LEU A 301 -9.88 30.47 0.77
CA LEU A 301 -9.99 29.14 0.16
C LEU A 301 -9.57 28.02 1.11
N LEU A 302 -8.46 28.18 1.84
CA LEU A 302 -7.99 27.20 2.82
C LEU A 302 -8.96 27.06 4.00
N ILE A 303 -9.51 28.16 4.50
CA ILE A 303 -10.53 28.14 5.57
C ILE A 303 -11.80 27.45 5.06
N ALA A 304 -12.26 27.78 3.86
CA ALA A 304 -13.42 27.12 3.24
C ALA A 304 -13.18 25.61 3.08
N TRP A 305 -11.99 25.21 2.60
CA TRP A 305 -11.61 23.81 2.49
C TRP A 305 -11.62 23.12 3.86
N GLY A 306 -11.01 23.74 4.87
CA GLY A 306 -10.93 23.18 6.22
C GLY A 306 -12.27 23.00 6.93
N ILE A 307 -13.24 23.86 6.64
CA ILE A 307 -14.59 23.79 7.24
C ILE A 307 -15.49 22.82 6.48
N ILE A 308 -15.42 22.82 5.14
CA ILE A 308 -16.36 22.08 4.29
C ILE A 308 -15.93 20.63 4.07
N ASP A 309 -14.65 20.37 3.83
CA ASP A 309 -14.13 19.06 3.47
C ASP A 309 -12.70 18.86 4.00
N PRO A 310 -12.55 18.64 5.32
CA PRO A 310 -11.24 18.66 5.96
C PRO A 310 -10.33 17.53 5.47
N LEU A 311 -9.04 17.84 5.32
CA LEU A 311 -8.01 16.83 5.04
C LEU A 311 -7.92 15.84 6.21
N THR A 312 -7.92 14.55 5.87
CA THR A 312 -7.75 13.43 6.80
C THR A 312 -6.71 12.45 6.25
N VAL A 313 -6.09 11.68 7.14
CA VAL A 313 -5.16 10.62 6.75
C VAL A 313 -5.97 9.35 6.46
N LYS A 314 -5.79 8.77 5.27
CA LYS A 314 -6.36 7.47 4.92
C LYS A 314 -5.29 6.54 4.39
N SER A 315 -5.30 5.29 4.88
CA SER A 315 -4.44 4.22 4.37
C SER A 315 -5.12 3.55 3.18
N VAL A 316 -4.50 3.66 2.01
CA VAL A 316 -4.96 3.05 0.76
C VAL A 316 -4.11 1.82 0.47
N SER A 317 -4.76 0.67 0.29
CA SER A 317 -4.07 -0.54 -0.14
C SER A 317 -3.98 -0.62 -1.65
N LEU A 318 -2.76 -0.81 -2.16
CA LEU A 318 -2.48 -1.11 -3.55
C LEU A 318 -2.80 -2.59 -3.87
N PRO A 319 -2.94 -2.95 -5.16
CA PRO A 319 -3.13 -4.34 -5.59
C PRO A 319 -2.00 -5.25 -5.06
N SER A 320 -2.34 -6.46 -4.66
CA SER A 320 -1.35 -7.44 -4.20
C SER A 320 -0.55 -8.02 -5.36
N VAL A 321 0.75 -8.22 -5.14
CA VAL A 321 1.66 -8.85 -6.10
C VAL A 321 2.10 -10.21 -5.54
N GLU A 322 1.99 -11.25 -6.34
CA GLU A 322 2.45 -12.60 -5.98
C GLU A 322 3.96 -12.72 -6.23
N THR A 323 4.67 -13.24 -5.24
CA THR A 323 6.11 -13.51 -5.29
C THR A 323 6.36 -14.93 -5.83
N GLU A 324 7.57 -15.21 -6.33
CA GLU A 324 7.97 -16.55 -6.79
C GLU A 324 7.76 -17.65 -5.73
N ASP A 325 7.83 -17.28 -4.44
CA ASP A 325 7.60 -18.19 -3.30
C ASP A 325 6.10 -18.42 -2.98
N GLY A 326 5.18 -17.90 -3.79
CA GLY A 326 3.73 -18.00 -3.58
C GLY A 326 3.17 -17.08 -2.47
N THR A 327 3.98 -16.15 -1.96
CA THR A 327 3.56 -15.14 -0.98
C THR A 327 2.91 -13.95 -1.67
N LEU A 328 1.83 -13.40 -1.09
CA LEU A 328 1.14 -12.22 -1.59
C LEU A 328 1.63 -10.98 -0.85
N ILE A 329 2.27 -10.05 -1.56
CA ILE A 329 2.70 -8.76 -1.01
C ILE A 329 1.60 -7.73 -1.26
N ARG A 330 1.01 -7.20 -0.19
CA ARG A 330 0.04 -6.09 -0.24
C ARG A 330 0.69 -4.81 0.23
N SER A 331 0.89 -3.87 -0.69
CA SER A 331 1.46 -2.57 -0.34
C SER A 331 0.40 -1.60 0.16
N THR A 332 0.67 -0.87 1.23
CA THR A 332 -0.22 0.17 1.79
C THR A 332 0.47 1.53 1.77
N ILE A 333 -0.27 2.57 1.42
CA ILE A 333 0.20 3.95 1.44
C ILE A 333 -0.71 4.81 2.30
N ASP A 334 -0.11 5.70 3.07
CA ASP A 334 -0.86 6.68 3.85
C ASP A 334 -0.90 7.99 3.07
N VAL A 335 -2.11 8.46 2.74
CA VAL A 335 -2.32 9.66 1.93
C VAL A 335 -3.19 10.67 2.67
N CYS A 336 -2.82 11.94 2.54
CA CYS A 336 -3.65 13.07 2.94
C CYS A 336 -4.77 13.23 1.89
N THR A 337 -6.02 12.99 2.28
CA THR A 337 -7.16 13.03 1.36
C THR A 337 -8.43 13.56 2.03
N CYS A 338 -9.37 13.99 1.21
CA CYS A 338 -10.71 14.45 1.58
C CYS A 338 -11.72 13.91 0.56
N ASN A 339 -13.01 14.12 0.75
CA ASN A 339 -14.01 13.49 -0.12
C ASN A 339 -13.92 13.99 -1.57
N ASN A 340 -13.68 15.29 -1.76
CA ASN A 340 -13.64 15.95 -3.06
C ASN A 340 -12.25 16.54 -3.38
N MET A 341 -11.18 15.79 -3.08
CA MET A 341 -9.78 16.26 -3.21
C MET A 341 -9.48 16.90 -4.58
N THR A 342 -9.90 16.27 -5.68
CA THR A 342 -9.64 16.77 -7.03
C THR A 342 -10.28 18.13 -7.28
N ILE A 343 -11.48 18.38 -6.73
CA ILE A 343 -12.21 19.65 -6.91
C ILE A 343 -11.47 20.76 -6.16
N TRP A 344 -11.02 20.51 -4.93
CA TRP A 344 -10.26 21.49 -4.15
C TRP A 344 -8.92 21.82 -4.78
N ILE A 345 -8.15 20.79 -5.19
CA ILE A 345 -6.88 20.99 -5.91
C ILE A 345 -7.12 21.77 -7.21
N ALA A 346 -8.13 21.40 -8.01
CA ALA A 346 -8.43 22.08 -9.27
C ALA A 346 -8.86 23.54 -9.05
N THR A 347 -9.62 23.82 -7.99
CA THR A 347 -10.03 25.18 -7.63
C THR A 347 -8.82 26.04 -7.26
N GLU A 348 -7.95 25.54 -6.37
CA GLU A 348 -6.73 26.23 -5.97
C GLU A 348 -5.81 26.48 -7.17
N LEU A 349 -5.54 25.46 -7.99
CA LEU A 349 -4.74 25.57 -9.20
C LEU A 349 -5.37 26.51 -10.24
N GLY A 350 -6.70 26.52 -10.37
CA GLY A 350 -7.42 27.41 -11.26
C GLY A 350 -7.22 28.87 -10.89
N VAL A 351 -7.31 29.19 -9.59
CA VAL A 351 -7.02 30.54 -9.07
C VAL A 351 -5.57 30.93 -9.32
N LYS A 352 -4.60 30.03 -9.05
CA LYS A 352 -3.18 30.30 -9.36
C LYS A 352 -2.94 30.50 -10.84
N GLY A 353 -3.53 29.67 -11.69
CA GLY A 353 -3.42 29.73 -13.15
C GLY A 353 -3.93 31.06 -13.69
N PHE A 354 -5.09 31.52 -13.20
CA PHE A 354 -5.62 32.83 -13.55
C PHE A 354 -4.68 33.97 -13.15
N LEU A 355 -4.15 33.95 -11.92
CA LEU A 355 -3.20 34.95 -11.46
C LEU A 355 -1.87 34.92 -12.25
N LEU A 356 -1.39 33.73 -12.62
CA LEU A 356 -0.22 33.55 -13.49
C LEU A 356 -0.41 34.19 -14.86
N LEU A 357 -1.59 34.07 -15.47
CA LEU A 357 -1.90 34.72 -16.75
C LEU A 357 -1.78 36.25 -16.66
N PHE A 358 -2.26 36.86 -15.58
CA PHE A 358 -2.08 38.30 -15.35
C PHE A 358 -0.60 38.68 -15.18
N ALA A 359 0.17 37.89 -14.43
CA ALA A 359 1.60 38.15 -14.26
C ALA A 359 2.36 38.03 -15.59
N LEU A 360 2.03 37.03 -16.42
CA LEU A 360 2.60 36.86 -17.75
C LEU A 360 2.26 38.04 -18.66
N PHE A 361 1.00 38.51 -18.63
CA PHE A 361 0.58 39.69 -19.38
C PHE A 361 1.40 40.92 -18.98
N PHE A 362 1.53 41.22 -17.69
CA PHE A 362 2.33 42.35 -17.23
C PHE A 362 3.83 42.18 -17.52
N ALA A 363 4.36 40.96 -17.39
CA ALA A 363 5.75 40.67 -17.72
C ALA A 363 6.03 40.87 -19.23
N TRP A 364 5.09 40.51 -20.10
CA TRP A 364 5.18 40.71 -21.53
C TRP A 364 5.16 42.20 -21.90
N GLU A 365 4.20 42.94 -21.38
CA GLU A 365 4.06 44.38 -21.62
C GLU A 365 5.29 45.18 -21.16
N THR A 366 5.95 44.73 -20.10
CA THR A 366 7.10 45.44 -19.52
C THR A 366 8.45 45.04 -20.10
N ARG A 367 8.52 44.07 -21.02
CA ARG A 367 9.79 43.52 -21.55
C ARG A 367 10.61 44.52 -22.39
N THR A 368 9.93 45.44 -23.08
CA THR A 368 10.55 46.40 -24.03
C THR A 368 11.09 47.63 -23.32
N VAL A 369 10.80 47.80 -22.03
CA VAL A 369 11.27 48.94 -21.24
C VAL A 369 12.77 48.77 -20.92
N GLN A 370 13.60 49.66 -21.45
CA GLN A 370 15.06 49.66 -21.24
C GLN A 370 15.50 50.85 -20.39
N VAL A 371 15.10 50.87 -19.11
CA VAL A 371 15.59 51.84 -18.14
C VAL A 371 16.49 51.11 -17.14
N GLU A 372 17.74 51.57 -16.99
CA GLU A 372 18.78 50.92 -16.19
C GLU A 372 18.38 50.79 -14.71
N ALA A 373 17.73 51.83 -14.16
CA ALA A 373 17.12 51.82 -12.83
C ALA A 373 15.96 50.82 -12.65
N LEU A 374 15.43 50.26 -13.74
CA LEU A 374 14.35 49.26 -13.76
C LEU A 374 14.78 47.90 -14.29
N ASN A 375 16.08 47.64 -14.48
CA ASN A 375 16.56 46.34 -14.94
C ASN A 375 16.20 45.18 -13.98
N ASP A 376 15.85 45.49 -12.73
CA ASP A 376 15.27 44.56 -11.74
C ASP A 376 13.96 43.91 -12.24
N SER A 377 13.14 44.66 -12.99
CA SER A 377 11.85 44.19 -13.52
C SER A 377 11.98 43.05 -14.52
N LYS A 378 13.04 43.05 -15.35
CA LYS A 378 13.31 41.98 -16.32
C LYS A 378 13.65 40.67 -15.63
N LYS A 379 14.45 40.72 -14.55
CA LYS A 379 14.80 39.53 -13.74
C LYS A 379 13.56 38.94 -13.07
N ILE A 380 12.65 39.79 -12.59
CA ILE A 380 11.35 39.35 -12.05
C ILE A 380 10.48 38.72 -13.15
N GLY A 381 10.47 39.28 -14.36
CA GLY A 381 9.81 38.66 -15.51
C GLY A 381 10.32 37.24 -15.79
N VAL A 382 11.64 37.01 -15.74
CA VAL A 382 12.23 35.66 -15.85
C VAL A 382 11.76 34.74 -14.72
N CYS A 383 11.63 35.25 -13.49
CA CYS A 383 11.08 34.47 -12.37
C CYS A 383 9.63 34.05 -12.60
N VAL A 384 8.79 34.93 -13.18
CA VAL A 384 7.40 34.62 -13.55
C VAL A 384 7.35 33.50 -14.60
N TYR A 385 8.20 33.57 -15.65
CA TYR A 385 8.30 32.50 -16.64
C TYR A 385 8.73 31.17 -16.02
N ASN A 386 9.78 31.18 -15.19
CA ASN A 386 10.27 29.98 -14.51
C ASN A 386 9.20 29.35 -13.61
N THR A 387 8.50 30.19 -12.84
CA THR A 387 7.40 29.74 -11.96
C THR A 387 6.26 29.13 -12.77
N THR A 388 5.93 29.71 -13.91
CA THR A 388 4.90 29.18 -14.82
C THR A 388 5.30 27.80 -15.35
N VAL A 389 6.52 27.66 -15.88
CA VAL A 389 7.01 26.40 -16.45
C VAL A 389 7.10 25.31 -15.39
N MET A 390 7.73 25.60 -14.25
CA MET A 390 7.85 24.63 -13.16
C MET A 390 6.50 24.27 -12.55
N GLY A 391 5.58 25.24 -12.46
CA GLY A 391 4.19 25.01 -12.02
C GLY A 391 3.43 24.08 -12.97
N LEU A 392 3.51 24.30 -14.29
CA LEU A 392 2.88 23.44 -15.29
C LEU A 392 3.43 22.00 -15.24
N ILE A 393 4.75 21.85 -15.14
CA ILE A 393 5.39 20.54 -14.98
C ILE A 393 4.89 19.86 -13.69
N GLY A 394 4.83 20.58 -12.58
CA GLY A 394 4.32 20.07 -11.31
C GLY A 394 2.85 19.59 -11.39
N VAL A 395 1.98 20.33 -12.08
CA VAL A 395 0.59 19.94 -12.32
C VAL A 395 0.51 18.66 -13.15
N VAL A 396 1.30 18.56 -14.22
CA VAL A 396 1.35 17.35 -15.04
C VAL A 396 1.79 16.15 -14.19
N ILE A 397 2.85 16.29 -13.39
CA ILE A 397 3.33 15.22 -12.50
C ILE A 397 2.26 14.78 -11.50
N LEU A 398 1.53 15.74 -10.91
CA LEU A 398 0.50 15.47 -9.91
C LEU A 398 -0.60 14.55 -10.43
N PHE A 399 -1.03 14.73 -11.68
CA PHE A 399 -2.11 13.97 -12.31
C PHE A 399 -1.64 12.78 -13.16
N ALA A 400 -0.45 12.84 -13.74
CA ALA A 400 0.06 11.79 -14.62
C ALA A 400 0.67 10.61 -13.86
N LEU A 401 1.31 10.85 -12.71
CA LEU A 401 1.96 9.78 -11.96
C LEU A 401 1.00 9.04 -11.01
N PRO A 402 0.91 7.70 -11.11
CA PRO A 402 0.09 6.90 -10.23
C PRO A 402 0.62 6.89 -8.80
N SER A 403 -0.26 6.61 -7.83
CA SER A 403 0.12 6.52 -6.42
C SER A 403 1.07 5.35 -6.11
N SER A 404 1.22 4.38 -7.03
CA SER A 404 2.18 3.28 -6.91
C SER A 404 3.64 3.74 -6.99
N SER A 405 3.93 4.86 -7.67
CA SER A 405 5.27 5.44 -7.81
C SER A 405 5.47 6.67 -6.91
N GLN A 406 5.10 6.53 -5.62
CA GLN A 406 5.14 7.62 -4.64
C GLN A 406 6.52 8.28 -4.53
N ASP A 407 7.60 7.50 -4.54
CA ASP A 407 8.98 8.02 -4.46
C ASP A 407 9.29 9.00 -5.60
N LEU A 408 9.03 8.56 -6.84
CA LEU A 408 9.21 9.39 -8.03
C LEU A 408 8.32 10.63 -8.00
N LYS A 409 7.05 10.48 -7.63
CA LYS A 409 6.07 11.57 -7.59
C LYS A 409 6.47 12.67 -6.61
N VAL A 410 6.79 12.29 -5.37
CA VAL A 410 7.19 13.24 -4.32
C VAL A 410 8.51 13.92 -4.68
N SER A 411 9.50 13.15 -5.13
CA SER A 411 10.83 13.67 -5.49
C SER A 411 10.77 14.71 -6.63
N LEU A 412 10.00 14.43 -7.69
CA LEU A 412 9.88 15.35 -8.82
C LEU A 412 9.12 16.64 -8.46
N ILE A 413 7.99 16.54 -7.74
CA ILE A 413 7.22 17.72 -7.29
C ILE A 413 8.09 18.60 -6.40
N ALA A 414 8.80 18.00 -5.44
CA ALA A 414 9.67 18.74 -4.53
C ALA A 414 10.82 19.42 -5.26
N SER A 415 11.40 18.74 -6.26
CA SER A 415 12.45 19.29 -7.12
C SER A 415 11.96 20.52 -7.89
N CYS A 416 10.74 20.50 -8.46
CA CYS A 416 10.15 21.66 -9.10
C CYS A 416 10.04 22.86 -8.15
N ILE A 417 9.60 22.64 -6.91
CA ILE A 417 9.48 23.70 -5.90
C ILE A 417 10.85 24.27 -5.51
N ILE A 418 11.84 23.39 -5.29
CA ILE A 418 13.21 23.79 -4.91
C ILE A 418 13.88 24.56 -6.03
N ILE A 419 13.84 24.06 -7.26
CA ILE A 419 14.43 24.73 -8.42
C ILE A 419 13.77 26.09 -8.62
N CYS A 420 12.43 26.15 -8.59
CA CYS A 420 11.68 27.40 -8.73
C CYS A 420 12.07 28.44 -7.68
N SER A 421 12.13 28.04 -6.41
CA SER A 421 12.48 28.93 -5.30
C SER A 421 13.95 29.38 -5.37
N SER A 422 14.86 28.47 -5.72
CA SER A 422 16.29 28.76 -5.84
C SER A 422 16.59 29.73 -6.97
N THR A 423 16.02 29.51 -8.15
CA THR A 423 16.15 30.43 -9.29
C THR A 423 15.61 31.81 -8.94
N THR A 424 14.48 31.88 -8.22
CA THR A 424 13.91 33.15 -7.76
C THR A 424 14.87 33.90 -6.84
N LEU A 425 15.42 33.24 -5.82
CA LEU A 425 16.37 33.86 -4.89
C LEU A 425 17.62 34.37 -5.61
N ILE A 426 18.19 33.54 -6.50
CA ILE A 426 19.41 33.89 -7.26
C ILE A 426 19.17 35.10 -8.15
N LEU A 427 18.05 35.16 -8.87
CA LEU A 427 17.76 36.26 -9.79
C LEU A 427 17.41 37.56 -9.04
N VAL A 428 16.60 37.49 -7.98
CA VAL A 428 16.14 38.69 -7.24
C VAL A 428 17.23 39.28 -6.36
N PHE A 429 18.00 38.45 -5.66
CA PHE A 429 19.01 38.89 -4.68
C PHE A 429 20.45 38.74 -5.18
N GLY A 430 20.76 37.68 -5.93
CA GLY A 430 22.14 37.30 -6.25
C GLY A 430 22.94 38.41 -6.94
N SER A 431 22.35 39.07 -7.93
CA SER A 431 23.03 40.17 -8.63
C SER A 431 23.34 41.39 -7.74
N LYS A 432 22.49 41.68 -6.75
CA LYS A 432 22.69 42.82 -5.82
C LYS A 432 23.76 42.49 -4.80
N ILE A 433 23.70 41.29 -4.23
CA ILE A 433 24.69 40.78 -3.28
C ILE A 433 26.07 40.69 -3.94
N PHE A 434 26.14 40.21 -5.18
CA PHE A 434 27.39 40.19 -5.95
C PHE A 434 27.99 41.59 -6.14
N MET A 435 27.16 42.58 -6.49
CA MET A 435 27.60 43.97 -6.64
C MET A 435 28.13 44.55 -5.33
N LEU A 436 27.45 44.27 -4.21
CA LEU A 436 27.87 44.66 -2.86
C LEU A 436 29.21 44.06 -2.46
N ILE A 437 29.41 42.75 -2.72
CA ILE A 437 30.66 42.05 -2.39
C ILE A 437 31.82 42.58 -3.25
N LYS A 438 31.59 42.80 -4.55
CA LYS A 438 32.65 43.18 -5.49
C LYS A 438 33.15 44.61 -5.29
N HIS A 439 32.25 45.56 -5.03
CA HIS A 439 32.61 46.99 -5.01
C HIS A 439 32.60 47.59 -3.59
N GLY A 440 31.98 46.92 -2.62
CA GLY A 440 31.77 47.43 -1.27
C GLY A 440 30.64 48.47 -1.20
N PRO A 441 29.97 48.64 -0.05
CA PRO A 441 28.76 49.45 0.07
C PRO A 441 28.97 50.93 -0.30
N SER A 442 30.10 51.52 0.08
CA SER A 442 30.39 52.94 -0.18
C SER A 442 30.57 53.26 -1.67
N LYS A 443 31.28 52.40 -2.43
CA LYS A 443 31.56 52.68 -3.84
C LYS A 443 30.37 52.43 -4.76
N VAL A 444 29.41 51.60 -4.34
CA VAL A 444 28.19 51.31 -5.12
C VAL A 444 27.29 52.53 -5.17
N ASP A 445 27.11 53.23 -4.04
CA ASP A 445 26.32 54.47 -4.01
C ASP A 445 26.97 55.58 -4.86
N ASP A 446 28.31 55.68 -4.88
CA ASP A 446 29.04 56.66 -5.68
C ASP A 446 28.93 56.38 -7.20
N MET A 447 29.07 55.11 -7.61
CA MET A 447 29.00 54.69 -9.03
C MET A 447 27.61 54.93 -9.63
N GLU A 448 26.57 54.63 -8.86
CA GLU A 448 25.18 54.79 -9.30
C GLU A 448 24.76 56.27 -9.30
N THR A 449 25.32 57.07 -8.39
CA THR A 449 25.15 58.52 -8.40
C THR A 449 25.85 59.17 -9.60
N ALA A 450 27.05 58.70 -9.98
CA ALA A 450 27.79 59.15 -11.16
C ALA A 450 27.12 58.78 -12.50
N MET A 451 26.49 57.60 -12.59
CA MET A 451 25.74 57.18 -13.78
C MET A 451 24.49 58.03 -14.02
N GLN A 452 23.83 58.53 -12.97
CA GLN A 452 22.65 59.38 -13.14
C GLN A 452 22.98 60.83 -13.52
N THR A 453 24.12 61.36 -13.07
CA THR A 453 24.60 62.68 -13.52
C THR A 453 24.93 62.68 -15.01
N SER A 454 25.38 61.56 -15.59
CA SER A 454 25.59 61.46 -17.04
C SER A 454 24.30 61.21 -17.84
N ALA A 455 23.28 60.58 -17.23
CA ALA A 455 22.01 60.25 -17.89
C ALA A 455 20.93 61.35 -17.81
N GLY A 456 21.19 62.50 -17.16
CA GLY A 456 20.29 63.65 -17.16
C GLY A 456 18.93 63.45 -16.46
N ILE A 457 18.81 62.47 -15.57
CA ILE A 457 17.58 62.23 -14.81
C ILE A 457 17.72 62.87 -13.42
N THR A 458 17.31 64.13 -13.29
CA THR A 458 17.09 64.78 -12.00
C THR A 458 15.79 64.26 -11.37
N VAL A 459 15.93 63.40 -10.35
CA VAL A 459 14.81 63.07 -9.46
C VAL A 459 14.80 64.11 -8.34
N PRO A 460 13.69 64.85 -8.10
CA PRO A 460 13.62 65.79 -7.00
C PRO A 460 13.66 65.03 -5.67
N GLN A 461 14.55 65.44 -4.76
CA GLN A 461 14.55 64.96 -3.39
C GLN A 461 13.40 65.62 -2.62
N SER A 462 12.51 64.80 -2.05
CA SER A 462 11.70 65.13 -0.88
C SER A 462 11.39 63.86 -0.10
#